data_AF-A0AAV8CKW4-F1
#
_entry.id   AF-A0AAV8CKW4-F1
#
_cell.length_a   1.000
_cell.length_b   1.000
_cell.length_c   1.000
_cell.angle_alpha   90.00
_cell.angle_beta   90.00
_cell.angle_gamma   90.00
#
_symmetry.space_group_name_H-M   'P 1'
#
loop_
_entity.id
_entity.type
_entity.pdbx_description
1 polymer ?
#
loop_
_entity_poly.entity_id
_entity_poly.type
_entity_poly.pdbx_seq_one_letter_code
_entity_poly.pdbx_strand_id
1 'polypeptide(L)'
;MSDWRLSANNTIYKEALKATKTIHQPAVGFVKPQDITGRAIEVQFKQNNTIIQLLLKLTEEVENLKAVVKKIEATKVKEVTQPDDLTDFLDHIHQQLQKLSLEEPSKPAVPKPKGKLFVFKNPKEIFEAEKKKAS
;
A
#
# COMPACT_ATOMS: atom_id res chain seq x y z
N MET A 1 30.25 -23.48 0.23
CA MET A 1 29.98 -24.01 1.58
C MET A 1 30.45 -22.97 2.59
N SER A 2 29.65 -22.64 3.59
CA SER A 2 30.05 -21.73 4.68
C SER A 2 31.11 -22.41 5.56
N ASP A 3 32.18 -21.70 5.90
CA ASP A 3 33.21 -22.18 6.84
C ASP A 3 32.60 -22.31 8.24
N TRP A 4 32.90 -23.40 8.93
CA TRP A 4 32.44 -23.64 10.31
C TRP A 4 32.93 -22.55 11.26
N ARG A 5 34.04 -21.88 10.96
CA ARG A 5 34.54 -20.72 11.72
C ARG A 5 33.59 -19.53 11.67
N LEU A 6 32.98 -19.28 10.52
CA LEU A 6 31.98 -18.23 10.36
C LEU A 6 30.72 -18.59 11.15
N SER A 7 30.30 -19.86 11.07
CA SER A 7 29.18 -20.38 11.86
C SER A 7 29.45 -20.32 13.36
N ALA A 8 30.68 -20.56 13.81
CA ALA A 8 31.08 -20.48 15.21
C ALA A 8 31.02 -19.05 15.77
N ASN A 9 31.17 -18.03 14.91
CA ASN A 9 31.08 -16.64 15.32
C ASN A 9 29.63 -16.10 15.35
N ASN A 10 28.68 -16.83 14.78
CA ASN A 10 27.28 -16.47 14.73
C ASN A 10 26.69 -16.29 16.16
N THR A 11 25.85 -15.28 16.34
CA THR A 11 25.18 -14.98 17.62
C THR A 11 24.27 -16.12 18.06
N ILE A 12 23.46 -16.67 17.15
CA ILE A 12 22.54 -17.79 17.41
C ILE A 12 23.31 -19.01 17.91
N TYR A 13 24.47 -19.26 17.32
CA TYR A 13 25.34 -20.36 17.71
C TYR A 13 25.92 -20.17 19.12
N LYS A 14 26.38 -18.97 19.45
CA LYS A 14 26.88 -18.64 20.79
C LYS A 14 25.78 -18.72 21.85
N GLU A 15 24.57 -18.30 21.52
CA GLU A 15 23.41 -18.43 22.39
C GLU A 15 23.03 -19.89 22.63
N ALA A 16 23.03 -20.72 21.58
CA ALA A 16 22.80 -22.15 21.71
C ALA A 16 23.85 -22.81 22.63
N LEU A 17 25.13 -22.47 22.49
CA LEU A 17 26.17 -22.96 23.39
C LEU A 17 25.99 -22.48 24.84
N LYS A 18 25.54 -21.24 25.06
CA LYS A 18 25.22 -20.75 26.41
C LYS A 18 24.04 -21.51 27.02
N ALA A 19 23.00 -21.75 26.22
CA ALA A 19 21.81 -22.47 26.67
C ALA A 19 22.14 -23.93 27.02
N THR A 20 22.95 -24.63 26.22
CA THR A 20 23.30 -26.03 26.50
C THR A 20 24.35 -26.19 27.61
N LYS A 21 25.10 -25.14 27.92
CA LYS A 21 26.04 -25.12 29.05
C LYS A 21 25.36 -25.30 30.42
N THR A 22 24.08 -24.93 30.54
CA THR A 22 23.31 -25.12 31.78
C THR A 22 23.01 -26.60 32.04
N ILE A 23 22.87 -27.40 30.99
CA ILE A 23 22.57 -28.83 31.06
C ILE A 23 23.85 -29.61 31.36
N HIS A 24 24.93 -29.34 30.62
CA HIS A 24 26.18 -30.08 30.77
C HIS A 24 27.40 -29.19 30.45
N GLN A 25 28.34 -29.08 31.40
CA GLN A 25 29.59 -28.33 31.21
C GLN A 25 30.75 -29.26 30.81
N PRO A 26 31.65 -28.83 29.90
CA PRO A 26 31.50 -27.69 28.99
C PRO A 26 30.45 -27.98 27.89
N ALA A 27 29.78 -26.95 27.39
CA ALA A 27 28.99 -27.07 26.17
C ALA A 27 29.93 -27.31 24.98
N VAL A 28 29.52 -28.21 24.08
CA VAL A 28 30.35 -28.61 22.96
C VAL A 28 29.64 -28.35 21.64
N GLY A 29 30.40 -27.75 20.72
CA GLY A 29 29.96 -27.39 19.38
C GLY A 29 30.77 -28.12 18.33
N PHE A 30 31.35 -27.41 17.37
CA PHE A 30 32.24 -28.01 16.38
C PHE A 30 33.50 -28.56 17.07
N VAL A 31 33.80 -29.84 16.85
CA VAL A 31 34.98 -30.51 17.39
C VAL A 31 35.64 -31.31 16.28
N LYS A 32 36.97 -31.30 16.25
CA LYS A 32 37.72 -32.18 15.37
C LYS A 32 37.85 -33.55 16.03
N PRO A 33 37.63 -34.65 15.28
CA PRO A 33 37.78 -36.00 15.83
C PRO A 33 39.15 -36.28 16.46
N GLN A 34 40.21 -35.64 15.92
CA GLN A 34 41.58 -35.77 16.40
C GLN A 34 41.79 -35.17 17.81
N ASP A 35 40.96 -34.21 18.20
CA ASP A 35 41.08 -33.53 19.50
C ASP A 35 40.35 -34.31 20.62
N ILE A 36 39.66 -35.40 20.28
CA ILE A 36 38.88 -36.20 21.23
C ILE A 36 39.72 -37.37 21.74
N THR A 37 40.26 -37.24 22.95
CA THR A 37 40.94 -38.34 23.66
C THR A 37 39.98 -39.02 24.64
N GLY A 38 39.55 -40.24 24.32
CA GLY A 38 38.93 -41.19 25.26
C GLY A 38 37.49 -40.92 25.72
N ARG A 39 36.76 -39.93 25.16
CA ARG A 39 35.37 -39.61 25.55
C ARG A 39 34.46 -39.19 24.39
N ALA A 40 34.60 -39.85 23.24
CA ALA A 40 33.85 -39.51 22.02
C ALA A 40 32.33 -39.51 22.22
N ILE A 41 31.80 -40.48 22.96
CA ILE A 41 30.37 -40.61 23.23
C ILE A 41 29.86 -39.42 24.06
N GLU A 42 30.59 -39.03 25.12
CA GLU A 42 30.22 -37.89 25.97
C GLU A 42 30.25 -36.58 25.16
N VAL A 43 31.26 -36.41 24.30
CA VAL A 43 31.37 -35.27 23.38
C VAL A 43 30.20 -35.25 22.40
N GLN A 44 29.82 -36.39 21.82
CA GLN A 44 28.68 -36.50 20.93
C GLN A 44 27.36 -36.15 21.61
N PHE A 45 27.12 -36.60 22.85
CA PHE A 45 25.93 -36.19 23.60
C PHE A 45 25.86 -34.68 23.79
N LYS A 46 26.98 -34.04 24.13
CA LYS A 46 27.06 -32.58 24.27
C LYS A 46 26.80 -31.86 22.93
N GLN A 47 27.37 -32.36 21.83
CA GLN A 47 27.14 -31.83 20.49
C GLN A 47 25.67 -31.96 20.08
N ASN A 48 25.05 -33.12 20.35
CA ASN A 48 23.65 -33.38 20.03
C ASN A 48 22.72 -32.40 20.75
N ASN A 49 22.98 -32.11 22.04
CA ASN A 49 22.22 -31.10 22.77
C ASN A 49 22.32 -29.72 22.09
N THR A 50 23.51 -29.32 21.66
CA THR A 50 23.71 -28.04 20.95
C THR A 50 22.98 -28.04 19.61
N ILE A 51 22.99 -29.14 18.86
CA ILE A 51 22.27 -29.29 17.59
C ILE A 51 20.76 -29.17 17.81
N ILE A 52 20.20 -29.86 18.81
CA ILE A 52 18.78 -29.80 19.15
C ILE A 52 18.36 -28.37 19.49
N GLN A 53 19.17 -27.65 20.30
CA GLN A 53 18.90 -26.27 20.64
C GLN A 53 18.88 -25.35 19.41
N LEU A 54 19.78 -25.56 18.45
CA LEU A 54 19.80 -24.81 17.20
C LEU A 54 18.58 -25.12 16.32
N LEU A 55 18.15 -26.38 16.27
CA LEU A 55 16.96 -26.78 15.52
C LEU A 55 15.70 -26.17 16.13
N LEU A 56 15.57 -26.15 17.46
CA LEU A 56 14.45 -25.49 18.13
C LEU A 56 14.40 -23.99 17.80
N LYS A 57 15.56 -23.31 17.81
CA LYS A 57 15.64 -21.90 17.41
C LYS A 57 15.23 -21.67 15.97
N LEU A 58 15.64 -22.56 15.07
CA LEU A 58 15.22 -22.51 13.67
C LEU A 58 13.71 -22.74 13.52
N THR A 59 13.13 -23.68 14.26
CA THR A 59 11.67 -23.91 14.21
C THR A 59 10.89 -22.69 14.72
N GLU A 60 11.35 -22.04 15.79
CA GLU A 60 10.76 -20.79 16.30
C GLU A 60 10.82 -19.68 15.23
N GLU A 61 11.96 -19.51 14.55
CA GLU A 61 12.11 -18.52 13.47
C GLU A 61 11.19 -18.83 12.28
N VAL A 62 11.08 -20.09 11.87
CA VAL A 62 10.20 -20.49 10.78
C VAL A 62 8.74 -20.27 11.14
N GLU A 63 8.33 -20.55 12.37
CA GLU A 63 6.96 -20.28 12.84
C GLU A 63 6.66 -18.78 12.87
N ASN A 64 7.61 -17.97 13.34
CA ASN A 64 7.50 -16.51 13.32
C ASN A 64 7.36 -15.98 11.88
N LEU A 65 8.18 -16.48 10.95
CA LEU A 65 8.09 -16.10 9.54
C LEU A 65 6.76 -16.53 8.92
N LYS A 66 6.28 -17.74 9.19
CA LYS A 66 4.95 -18.21 8.75
C LYS A 66 3.84 -17.31 9.29
N ALA A 67 3.93 -16.88 10.56
CA ALA A 67 2.96 -15.98 11.16
C ALA A 67 2.97 -14.59 10.48
N VAL A 68 4.15 -14.07 10.14
CA VAL A 68 4.29 -12.80 9.39
C VAL A 68 3.71 -12.94 7.99
N VAL A 69 3.99 -14.02 7.26
CA VAL A 69 3.43 -14.26 5.92
C VAL A 69 1.91 -14.33 5.97
N LYS A 70 1.33 -15.07 6.92
CA LYS A 70 -0.13 -15.12 7.11
C LYS A 70 -0.74 -13.74 7.38
N LYS A 71 -0.07 -12.89 8.17
CA LYS A 71 -0.52 -11.51 8.43
C LYS A 71 -0.48 -10.67 7.15
N ILE A 72 0.56 -10.81 6.34
CA ILE A 72 0.68 -10.10 5.07
C ILE A 72 -0.40 -10.56 4.10
N GLU A 73 -0.63 -11.87 3.95
CA GLU A 73 -1.70 -12.42 3.12
C GLU A 73 -3.07 -11.94 3.58
N ALA A 74 -3.36 -11.96 4.88
CA ALA A 74 -4.62 -11.44 5.42
C ALA A 74 -4.79 -9.93 5.18
N THR A 75 -3.69 -9.16 5.17
CA THR A 75 -3.73 -7.72 4.87
C THR A 75 -3.97 -7.47 3.38
N LYS A 76 -3.29 -8.22 2.50
CA LYS A 76 -3.53 -8.17 1.05
C LYS A 76 -4.95 -8.59 0.67
N VAL A 77 -5.51 -9.60 1.33
CA VAL A 77 -6.91 -9.99 1.11
C VAL A 77 -7.85 -8.87 1.56
N LYS A 78 -7.55 -8.14 2.65
CA LYS A 78 -8.35 -6.96 3.05
C LYS A 78 -8.24 -5.80 2.06
N GLU A 79 -7.07 -5.52 1.50
CA GLU A 79 -6.91 -4.53 0.42
C GLU A 79 -7.64 -4.95 -0.87
N VAL A 80 -7.65 -6.25 -1.19
CA VAL A 80 -8.40 -6.80 -2.34
C VAL A 80 -9.91 -6.96 -2.06
N THR A 81 -10.36 -6.86 -0.81
CA THR A 81 -11.78 -6.82 -0.39
C THR A 81 -12.26 -5.39 -0.08
N GLN A 82 -11.43 -4.37 -0.33
CA GLN A 82 -11.85 -2.97 -0.44
C GLN A 82 -12.24 -2.49 -1.87
N PRO A 83 -12.60 -3.33 -2.87
CA PRO A 83 -13.07 -2.81 -4.13
C PRO A 83 -14.45 -2.19 -3.97
N ASP A 84 -15.27 -2.64 -3.01
CA ASP A 84 -16.60 -2.10 -2.75
C ASP A 84 -16.52 -0.65 -2.25
N ASP A 85 -15.63 -0.34 -1.29
CA ASP A 85 -15.39 1.04 -0.83
C ASP A 85 -14.85 1.95 -1.95
N LEU A 86 -14.01 1.41 -2.85
CA LEU A 86 -13.46 2.16 -3.97
C LEU A 86 -14.48 2.40 -5.08
N THR A 87 -15.36 1.44 -5.37
CA THR A 87 -16.47 1.61 -6.31
C THR A 87 -17.51 2.56 -5.75
N ASP A 88 -17.86 2.44 -4.46
CA ASP A 88 -18.79 3.34 -3.80
C ASP A 88 -18.23 4.77 -3.74
N PHE A 89 -16.92 4.93 -3.54
CA PHE A 89 -16.24 6.22 -3.61
C PHE A 89 -16.19 6.80 -5.03
N LEU A 90 -15.95 5.95 -6.04
CA LEU A 90 -16.00 6.34 -7.45
C LEU A 90 -17.40 6.79 -7.87
N ASP A 91 -18.43 6.06 -7.45
CA ASP A 91 -19.83 6.41 -7.69
C ASP A 91 -20.21 7.71 -6.97
N HIS A 92 -19.70 7.95 -5.77
CA HIS A 92 -19.89 9.20 -5.05
C HIS A 92 -19.23 10.38 -5.77
N ILE A 93 -17.98 10.23 -6.22
CA ILE A 93 -17.27 11.24 -7.03
C ILE A 93 -18.03 11.51 -8.33
N HIS A 94 -18.51 10.46 -9.00
CA HIS A 94 -19.26 10.60 -10.25
C HIS A 94 -20.58 11.35 -10.03
N GLN A 95 -21.31 11.07 -8.95
CA GLN A 95 -22.50 11.84 -8.56
C GLN A 95 -22.18 13.30 -8.23
N GLN A 96 -21.06 13.58 -7.56
CA GLN A 96 -20.64 14.95 -7.27
C GLN A 96 -20.26 15.70 -8.54
N LEU A 97 -19.56 15.06 -9.48
CA LEU A 97 -19.21 15.63 -10.79
C LEU A 97 -20.45 15.87 -11.66
N GLN A 98 -21.43 14.96 -11.66
CA GLN A 98 -22.71 15.17 -12.35
C GLN A 98 -23.46 16.38 -11.80
N LYS A 99 -23.48 16.57 -10.48
CA LYS A 99 -24.09 17.74 -9.83
C LYS A 99 -23.30 19.04 -10.08
N LEU A 100 -22.01 18.93 -10.40
CA LEU A 100 -21.13 20.03 -10.74
C LEU A 100 -21.08 20.32 -12.25
N SER A 101 -21.92 19.67 -13.07
CA SER A 101 -22.14 20.09 -14.46
C SER A 101 -22.46 21.58 -14.47
N LEU A 102 -21.51 22.37 -14.96
CA LEU A 102 -21.56 23.82 -15.12
C LEU A 102 -22.56 24.17 -16.22
N GLU A 103 -23.81 23.76 -16.07
CA GLU A 103 -24.90 24.46 -16.73
C GLU A 103 -25.15 25.68 -15.85
N GLU A 104 -24.52 26.80 -16.22
CA GLU A 104 -24.96 28.10 -15.73
C GLU A 104 -26.48 28.12 -15.87
N PRO A 105 -27.26 28.33 -14.79
CA PRO A 105 -28.70 28.37 -14.91
C PRO A 105 -29.00 29.51 -15.87
N SER A 106 -29.45 29.14 -17.07
CA SER A 106 -29.90 30.08 -18.08
C SER A 106 -30.95 30.94 -17.40
N LYS A 107 -30.55 32.14 -16.98
CA LYS A 107 -31.45 33.16 -16.45
C LYS A 107 -32.61 33.26 -17.44
N PRO A 108 -33.89 33.21 -16.98
CA PRO A 108 -35.02 33.37 -17.88
C PRO A 108 -34.80 34.65 -18.70
N ALA A 109 -34.86 34.50 -20.02
CA ALA A 109 -34.49 35.54 -20.97
C ALA A 109 -35.21 36.86 -20.64
N VAL A 110 -34.48 37.82 -20.09
CA VAL A 110 -34.96 39.19 -19.93
C VAL A 110 -35.19 39.75 -21.34
N PRO A 111 -36.42 40.13 -21.73
CA PRO A 111 -36.68 40.62 -23.07
C PRO A 111 -35.96 41.96 -23.27
N LYS A 112 -34.94 41.97 -24.13
CA LYS A 112 -34.22 43.20 -24.50
C LYS A 112 -35.18 44.16 -25.23
N PRO A 113 -35.26 45.44 -24.86
CA PRO A 113 -36.12 46.39 -25.56
C PRO A 113 -35.61 46.57 -27.01
N LYS A 114 -36.50 46.36 -27.98
CA LYS A 114 -36.20 46.53 -29.40
C LYS A 114 -35.81 47.99 -29.65
N GLY A 115 -34.56 48.23 -30.06
CA GLY A 115 -34.10 49.57 -30.46
C GLY A 115 -34.89 50.10 -31.67
N LYS A 116 -35.08 51.42 -31.76
CA LYS A 116 -35.74 52.05 -32.91
C LYS A 116 -34.84 51.91 -34.14
N LEU A 117 -35.32 51.14 -35.13
CA LEU A 117 -34.68 51.00 -36.43
C LEU A 117 -35.01 52.24 -37.28
N PHE A 118 -34.03 53.09 -37.54
CA PHE A 118 -34.19 54.20 -38.47
C PHE A 118 -33.89 53.72 -39.88
N VAL A 119 -34.93 53.67 -40.71
CA VAL A 119 -34.82 53.32 -42.13
C VAL A 119 -34.78 54.62 -42.93
N PHE A 120 -33.82 54.74 -43.85
CA PHE A 120 -33.72 55.88 -44.75
C PHE A 120 -34.98 55.94 -45.65
N LYS A 121 -35.74 57.03 -45.55
CA LYS A 121 -36.88 57.31 -46.42
C LYS A 121 -36.55 58.47 -47.35
N ASN A 122 -37.01 58.39 -48.59
CA ASN A 122 -36.75 59.42 -49.58
C ASN A 122 -37.36 60.77 -49.14
N PRO A 123 -36.62 61.89 -49.17
CA PRO A 123 -37.06 63.16 -48.59
C PRO A 123 -38.36 63.73 -49.17
N LYS A 124 -38.66 63.43 -50.45
CA LYS A 124 -39.88 63.90 -51.13
C LYS A 124 -41.15 63.31 -50.52
N GLU A 125 -41.12 62.04 -50.14
CA GLU A 125 -42.28 61.33 -49.57
C GLU A 125 -42.61 61.84 -48.16
N ILE A 126 -41.60 62.27 -47.41
CA ILE A 126 -41.78 62.90 -46.08
C ILE A 126 -42.46 64.25 -46.24
N PHE A 127 -42.00 65.08 -47.20
CA PHE A 127 -42.55 66.41 -47.43
C PHE A 127 -44.02 66.38 -47.88
N GLU A 128 -44.39 65.47 -48.76
CA GLU A 128 -45.78 65.29 -49.19
C GLU A 128 -46.69 64.81 -48.04
N ALA A 129 -46.18 63.91 -47.19
CA ALA A 129 -46.92 63.42 -46.04
C ALA A 129 -47.15 64.52 -44.99
N GLU A 130 -46.19 65.42 -44.77
CA GLU A 130 -46.36 66.56 -43.87
C GLU A 130 -47.28 67.62 -44.46
N LYS A 131 -47.18 67.92 -45.77
CA LYS A 131 -48.09 68.85 -46.44
C LYS A 131 -49.55 68.40 -46.39
N LYS A 132 -49.80 67.09 -46.44
CA LYS A 132 -51.15 66.51 -46.27
C LYS A 132 -51.65 66.49 -44.82
N LYS A 133 -50.77 66.56 -43.82
CA LYS A 133 -51.15 66.67 -42.40
C LYS A 133 -51.39 68.12 -41.95
N ALA A 134 -50.87 69.10 -42.68
CA ALA A 134 -50.97 70.52 -42.38
C ALA A 134 -52.09 71.24 -43.16
N SER A 135 -52.91 70.50 -43.92
CA SER A 135 -54.17 70.96 -44.53
C SER A 135 -55.35 70.24 -43.89
#